data_AF-A0A2V5KSJ4-F1
#
_entry.id   AF-A0A2V5KSJ4-F1
#
_cell.length_a   1.000
_cell.length_b   1.000
_cell.length_c   1.000
_cell.angle_alpha   90.00
_cell.angle_beta   90.00
_cell.angle_gamma   90.00
#
_symmetry.space_group_name_H-M   'P 1'
#
loop_
_entity.id
_entity.type
_entity.pdbx_description
1 polymer ?
#
loop_
_entity_poly.entity_id
_entity_poly.type
_entity_poly.pdbx_seq_one_letter_code
_entity_poly.pdbx_strand_id
1 'polypeptide(L)'
;MPIATINPTTGEKLKEFSPFDDAEIEKRLKRAEDAFRKYRRTTFTERSELLHAVTELLFQEKEKFAEIITLEMGKLFRDSVAEIEKCARGCRFYAENGERFLEDEPAQTDAAESYVQYQPLGPVLAIMPWNFPFWQVFRFAAPALFAGNVGLLKHASNVPQCALAIEEIFCRAGFDDGVFQTLLIEPEQVKKLIVDPRVKAVTLTGSDKAGSAVASTAAGEIKKSVLELGGSDGFIVMPSADFERALSTAVKARTINTGQSCIAAKRFMIADQIYDEFLDQFVARMRALKIGDPMDETTEIGPLATEQILQDVHDQVQKTIAAGAKLLTGGNRIHGAGLFYEP
;
A
#
# COMPACT_ATOMS: atom_id res chain seq x y z
N MET A 1 2.03 -17.61 -7.98
CA MET A 1 3.39 -17.16 -7.59
C MET A 1 3.58 -17.60 -6.15
N PRO A 2 4.67 -18.30 -5.80
CA PRO A 2 4.93 -18.68 -4.42
C PRO A 2 4.99 -17.45 -3.52
N ILE A 3 4.73 -17.63 -2.23
CA ILE A 3 4.94 -16.58 -1.24
C ILE A 3 6.44 -16.54 -0.94
N ALA A 4 7.14 -15.55 -1.50
CA ALA A 4 8.60 -15.53 -1.46
C ALA A 4 9.14 -14.11 -1.55
N THR A 5 10.30 -13.90 -0.92
CA THR A 5 11.14 -12.75 -1.16
C THR A 5 12.07 -13.07 -2.31
N ILE A 6 11.92 -12.34 -3.41
CA ILE A 6 12.83 -12.36 -4.55
C ILE A 6 13.32 -10.93 -4.74
N ASN A 7 14.63 -10.72 -4.62
CA ASN A 7 15.19 -9.38 -4.72
C ASN A 7 15.09 -8.89 -6.18
N PRO A 8 14.34 -7.83 -6.49
CA PRO A 8 14.13 -7.37 -7.86
C PRO A 8 15.38 -6.74 -8.48
N THR A 9 16.38 -6.36 -7.68
CA THR A 9 17.66 -5.82 -8.15
C THR A 9 18.57 -6.93 -8.67
N THR A 10 18.50 -8.14 -8.10
CA THR A 10 19.43 -9.24 -8.42
C THR A 10 18.75 -10.44 -9.08
N GLY A 11 17.43 -10.59 -8.91
CA GLY A 11 16.67 -11.79 -9.26
C GLY A 11 16.82 -12.94 -8.27
N GLU A 12 17.57 -12.76 -7.18
CA GLU A 12 17.84 -13.83 -6.21
C GLU A 12 16.63 -14.10 -5.32
N LYS A 13 16.24 -15.38 -5.20
CA LYS A 13 15.24 -15.82 -4.22
C LYS A 13 15.89 -15.97 -2.85
N LEU A 14 15.61 -15.01 -1.97
CA LEU A 14 16.22 -14.94 -0.63
C LEU A 14 15.52 -15.84 0.38
N LYS A 15 14.18 -15.91 0.30
CA LYS A 15 13.37 -16.69 1.25
C LYS A 15 12.05 -17.10 0.62
N GLU A 16 11.58 -18.29 0.98
CA GLU A 16 10.28 -18.83 0.56
C GLU A 16 9.48 -19.21 1.81
N PHE A 17 8.18 -19.00 1.75
CA PHE A 17 7.26 -19.19 2.86
C PHE A 17 6.14 -20.13 2.43
N SER A 18 5.89 -21.16 3.23
CA SER A 18 4.75 -22.04 2.99
C SER A 18 3.44 -21.31 3.30
N PRO A 19 2.43 -21.38 2.43
CA PRO A 19 1.12 -20.83 2.73
C PRO A 19 0.49 -21.58 3.91
N PHE A 20 -0.31 -20.88 4.70
CA PHE A 20 -1.10 -21.48 5.78
C PHE A 20 -2.17 -22.40 5.21
N ASP A 21 -2.31 -23.57 5.83
CA ASP A 21 -3.39 -24.50 5.53
C ASP A 21 -4.73 -24.03 6.14
N ASP A 22 -5.82 -24.73 5.80
CA ASP A 22 -7.15 -24.40 6.29
C ASP A 22 -7.25 -24.50 7.84
N ALA A 23 -6.46 -25.37 8.47
CA ALA A 23 -6.47 -25.54 9.93
C ALA A 23 -5.83 -24.36 10.65
N GLU A 24 -4.72 -23.83 10.12
CA GLU A 24 -4.08 -22.62 10.64
C GLU A 24 -4.92 -21.37 10.38
N ILE A 25 -5.55 -21.26 9.20
CA ILE A 25 -6.52 -20.18 8.92
C ILE A 25 -7.65 -20.18 9.95
N GLU A 26 -8.24 -21.34 10.25
CA GLU A 26 -9.31 -21.47 11.24
C GLU A 26 -8.86 -21.01 12.64
N LYS A 27 -7.67 -21.41 13.07
CA LYS A 27 -7.09 -20.96 14.36
C LYS A 27 -6.95 -19.44 14.40
N ARG A 28 -6.47 -18.82 13.33
CA ARG A 28 -6.30 -17.36 13.26
C ARG A 28 -7.62 -16.60 13.25
N LEU A 29 -8.64 -17.13 12.54
CA LEU A 29 -9.99 -16.58 12.56
C LEU A 29 -10.61 -16.65 13.97
N LYS A 30 -10.48 -17.81 14.64
CA LYS A 30 -10.93 -17.96 16.02
C LYS A 30 -10.21 -17.00 16.96
N ARG A 31 -8.89 -16.88 16.83
CA ARG A 31 -8.08 -15.96 17.63
C ARG A 31 -8.50 -14.50 17.42
N ALA A 32 -8.77 -14.08 16.17
CA ALA A 32 -9.26 -12.73 15.88
C ALA A 32 -10.61 -12.46 16.54
N GLU A 33 -11.55 -13.40 16.48
CA GLU A 33 -12.84 -13.26 17.15
C GLU A 33 -12.70 -13.15 18.68
N ASP A 34 -11.88 -14.02 19.28
CA ASP A 34 -11.64 -14.03 20.73
C ASP A 34 -10.93 -12.74 21.18
N ALA A 35 -9.96 -12.24 20.41
CA ALA A 35 -9.29 -10.97 20.63
C ALA A 35 -10.26 -9.79 20.52
N PHE A 36 -11.10 -9.75 19.48
CA PHE A 36 -12.09 -8.69 19.29
C PHE A 36 -13.05 -8.56 20.48
N ARG A 37 -13.52 -9.68 21.05
CA ARG A 37 -14.44 -9.68 22.21
C ARG A 37 -13.87 -8.94 23.41
N LYS A 38 -12.54 -8.96 23.59
CA LYS A 38 -11.82 -8.24 24.65
C LYS A 38 -11.45 -6.83 24.19
N TYR A 39 -10.77 -6.72 23.05
CA TYR A 39 -10.20 -5.48 22.53
C TYR A 39 -11.25 -4.38 22.31
N ARG A 40 -12.47 -4.74 21.87
CA ARG A 40 -13.55 -3.75 21.71
C ARG A 40 -13.99 -3.05 23.01
N ARG A 41 -13.56 -3.55 24.17
CA ARG A 41 -13.89 -3.00 25.50
C ARG A 41 -12.77 -2.13 26.08
N THR A 42 -11.62 -2.03 25.42
CA THR A 42 -10.57 -1.08 25.82
C THR A 42 -11.04 0.35 25.56
N THR A 43 -10.50 1.27 26.34
CA THR A 43 -10.73 2.71 26.25
C THR A 43 -9.99 3.33 25.07
N PHE A 44 -10.39 4.54 24.66
CA PHE A 44 -9.64 5.29 23.65
C PHE A 44 -8.22 5.60 24.10
N THR A 45 -8.01 5.87 25.39
CA THR A 45 -6.68 6.10 25.97
C THR A 45 -5.76 4.89 25.78
N GLU A 46 -6.20 3.68 26.13
CA GLU A 46 -5.40 2.46 25.95
C GLU A 46 -5.05 2.23 24.48
N ARG A 47 -5.99 2.48 23.55
CA ARG A 47 -5.73 2.32 22.10
C ARG A 47 -4.81 3.40 21.56
N SER A 48 -4.89 4.62 22.09
CA SER A 48 -3.99 5.73 21.75
C SER A 48 -2.56 5.42 22.18
N GLU A 49 -2.37 4.95 23.42
CA GLU A 49 -1.06 4.54 23.95
C GLU A 49 -0.41 3.45 23.09
N LEU A 50 -1.18 2.44 22.67
CA LEU A 50 -0.72 1.39 21.78
C LEU A 50 -0.26 1.94 20.40
N LEU A 51 -1.00 2.87 19.80
CA LEU A 51 -0.59 3.50 18.53
C LEU A 51 0.60 4.45 18.70
N HIS A 52 0.76 5.09 19.85
CA HIS A 52 1.97 5.83 20.17
C HIS A 52 3.18 4.89 20.29
N ALA A 53 3.04 3.73 20.94
CA ALA A 53 4.11 2.73 20.99
C ALA A 53 4.51 2.22 19.59
N VAL A 54 3.55 1.98 18.70
CA VAL A 54 3.81 1.67 17.27
C VAL A 54 4.58 2.80 16.59
N THR A 55 4.17 4.05 16.82
CA THR A 55 4.83 5.24 16.25
C THR A 55 6.30 5.29 16.65
N GLU A 56 6.61 5.09 17.92
CA GLU A 56 7.99 5.08 18.42
C GLU A 56 8.82 3.96 17.81
N LEU A 57 8.28 2.73 17.74
CA LEU A 57 8.98 1.59 17.11
C LEU A 57 9.29 1.85 15.64
N LEU A 58 8.33 2.41 14.88
CA LEU A 58 8.53 2.74 13.48
C LEU A 58 9.62 3.79 13.30
N PHE A 59 9.70 4.81 14.16
CA PHE A 59 10.77 5.82 14.07
C PHE A 59 12.13 5.28 14.50
N GLN A 60 12.18 4.42 15.53
CA GLN A 60 13.43 3.86 16.05
C GLN A 60 14.08 2.84 15.10
N GLU A 61 13.27 2.10 14.33
CA GLU A 61 13.74 1.04 13.44
C GLU A 61 13.45 1.33 11.96
N LYS A 62 13.30 2.61 11.58
CA LYS A 62 12.89 2.99 10.23
C LYS A 62 13.84 2.49 9.15
N GLU A 63 15.14 2.53 9.38
CA GLU A 63 16.16 2.03 8.44
C GLU A 63 16.01 0.52 8.26
N LYS A 64 15.89 -0.24 9.35
CA LYS A 64 15.69 -1.70 9.32
C LYS A 64 14.44 -2.09 8.53
N PHE A 65 13.31 -1.42 8.76
CA PHE A 65 12.09 -1.72 8.01
C PHE A 65 12.18 -1.27 6.55
N ALA A 66 12.86 -0.14 6.29
CA ALA A 66 13.11 0.34 4.93
C ALA A 66 13.98 -0.63 4.12
N GLU A 67 14.99 -1.25 4.73
CA GLU A 67 15.80 -2.28 4.09
C GLU A 67 14.92 -3.45 3.61
N ILE A 68 13.97 -3.90 4.42
CA ILE A 68 13.06 -4.99 4.03
C ILE A 68 12.21 -4.58 2.82
N ILE A 69 11.66 -3.36 2.81
CA ILE A 69 10.88 -2.85 1.66
C ILE A 69 11.74 -2.86 0.40
N THR A 70 12.94 -2.27 0.47
CA THR A 70 13.85 -2.18 -0.66
C THR A 70 14.26 -3.57 -1.17
N LEU A 71 14.55 -4.50 -0.26
CA LEU A 71 14.93 -5.86 -0.57
C LEU A 71 13.82 -6.65 -1.27
N GLU A 72 12.57 -6.52 -0.82
CA GLU A 72 11.45 -7.31 -1.35
C GLU A 72 10.82 -6.75 -2.61
N MET A 73 10.83 -5.43 -2.80
CA MET A 73 10.10 -4.79 -3.91
C MET A 73 10.84 -3.67 -4.64
N GLY A 74 12.11 -3.39 -4.29
CA GLY A 74 13.02 -2.61 -5.14
C GLY A 74 12.87 -1.11 -5.08
N LYS A 75 12.04 -0.60 -4.16
CA LYS A 75 11.93 0.85 -3.89
C LYS A 75 13.26 1.39 -3.38
N LEU A 76 13.57 2.62 -3.76
CA LEU A 76 14.75 3.33 -3.25
C LEU A 76 14.73 3.36 -1.73
N PHE A 77 15.86 3.06 -1.10
CA PHE A 77 15.98 3.00 0.36
C PHE A 77 15.49 4.27 1.05
N ARG A 78 15.86 5.46 0.53
CA ARG A 78 15.38 6.74 1.06
C ARG A 78 13.86 6.91 0.98
N ASP A 79 13.22 6.38 -0.07
CA ASP A 79 11.77 6.45 -0.23
C ASP A 79 11.07 5.42 0.67
N SER A 80 11.71 4.28 0.91
CA SER A 80 11.28 3.28 1.90
C SER A 80 11.34 3.85 3.32
N VAL A 81 12.39 4.58 3.69
CA VAL A 81 12.47 5.29 4.99
C VAL A 81 11.34 6.30 5.11
N ALA A 82 11.11 7.11 4.08
CA ALA A 82 10.02 8.09 4.07
C ALA A 82 8.62 7.43 4.19
N GLU A 83 8.45 6.22 3.66
CA GLU A 83 7.23 5.42 3.85
C GLU A 83 7.04 5.02 5.31
N ILE A 84 8.09 4.53 5.98
CA ILE A 84 8.02 4.16 7.41
C ILE A 84 7.68 5.37 8.28
N GLU A 85 8.34 6.50 8.04
CA GLU A 85 8.01 7.74 8.76
C GLU A 85 6.58 8.21 8.50
N LYS A 86 6.04 7.98 7.29
CA LYS A 86 4.64 8.26 6.98
C LYS A 86 3.70 7.34 7.76
N CYS A 87 4.05 6.06 7.94
CA CYS A 87 3.30 5.13 8.77
C CYS A 87 3.27 5.59 10.23
N ALA A 88 4.42 6.01 10.77
CA ALA A 88 4.53 6.53 12.13
C ALA A 88 3.65 7.77 12.33
N ARG A 89 3.71 8.75 11.41
CA ARG A 89 2.82 9.92 11.43
C ARG A 89 1.34 9.55 11.32
N GLY A 90 1.00 8.54 10.52
CA GLY A 90 -0.37 8.04 10.39
C GLY A 90 -0.90 7.42 11.68
N CYS A 91 -0.08 6.62 12.38
CA CYS A 91 -0.43 6.06 13.69
C CYS A 91 -0.63 7.16 14.73
N ARG A 92 0.32 8.10 14.81
CA ARG A 92 0.22 9.27 15.70
C ARG A 92 -1.03 10.09 15.44
N PHE A 93 -1.36 10.35 14.17
CA PHE A 93 -2.53 11.11 13.80
C PHE A 93 -3.83 10.49 14.36
N TYR A 94 -4.01 9.17 14.22
CA TYR A 94 -5.19 8.50 14.78
C TYR A 94 -5.13 8.35 16.30
N ALA A 95 -3.95 8.20 16.90
CA ALA A 95 -3.80 8.22 18.36
C ALA A 95 -4.27 9.56 18.96
N GLU A 96 -3.95 10.68 18.30
CA GLU A 96 -4.25 12.04 18.75
C GLU A 96 -5.68 12.51 18.40
N ASN A 97 -6.28 11.99 17.32
CA ASN A 97 -7.55 12.50 16.79
C ASN A 97 -8.69 11.48 16.80
N GLY A 98 -8.40 10.20 17.03
CA GLY A 98 -9.35 9.12 16.83
C GLY A 98 -10.56 9.20 17.76
N GLU A 99 -10.39 9.64 19.01
CA GLU A 99 -11.49 9.79 19.97
C GLU A 99 -12.50 10.82 19.47
N ARG A 100 -12.01 12.00 19.04
CA ARG A 100 -12.84 13.05 18.45
C ARG A 100 -13.59 12.58 17.20
N PHE A 101 -13.01 11.68 16.40
CA PHE A 101 -13.69 11.12 15.22
C PHE A 101 -14.79 10.12 15.56
N LEU A 102 -14.85 9.63 16.80
CA LEU A 102 -15.78 8.61 17.25
C LEU A 102 -16.74 9.13 18.33
N GLU A 103 -16.73 10.44 18.59
CA GLU A 103 -17.72 11.10 19.45
C GLU A 103 -19.13 10.87 18.93
N ASP A 104 -20.09 10.72 19.85
CA ASP A 104 -21.49 10.59 19.50
C ASP A 104 -21.96 11.87 18.79
N GLU A 105 -22.67 11.72 17.67
CA GLU A 105 -23.20 12.84 16.88
C GLU A 105 -24.69 13.06 17.22
N PRO A 106 -25.06 14.13 17.94
CA PRO A 106 -26.45 14.38 18.28
C PRO A 106 -27.31 14.62 17.05
N ALA A 107 -28.53 14.08 17.07
CA ALA A 107 -29.53 14.28 16.03
C ALA A 107 -30.81 14.86 16.65
N GLN A 108 -31.35 15.91 16.05
CA GLN A 108 -32.58 16.52 16.53
C GLN A 108 -33.81 15.71 16.07
N THR A 109 -34.57 15.18 17.03
CA THR A 109 -35.83 14.46 16.81
C THR A 109 -36.83 14.80 17.92
N ASP A 110 -38.04 14.23 17.86
CA ASP A 110 -39.05 14.36 18.93
C ASP A 110 -38.75 13.45 20.15
N ALA A 111 -37.73 12.59 20.07
CA ALA A 111 -37.31 11.76 21.19
C ALA A 111 -36.56 12.57 22.26
N ALA A 112 -36.52 12.05 23.49
CA ALA A 112 -35.79 12.69 24.59
C ALA A 112 -34.27 12.77 24.33
N GLU A 113 -33.72 11.80 23.61
CA GLU A 113 -32.33 11.77 23.19
C GLU A 113 -32.23 11.04 21.84
N SER A 114 -31.40 11.55 20.94
CA SER A 114 -31.13 10.95 19.64
C SER A 114 -29.72 11.31 19.22
N TYR A 115 -28.93 10.30 18.85
CA TYR A 115 -27.56 10.46 18.36
C TYR A 115 -27.15 9.27 17.51
N VAL A 116 -26.08 9.45 16.74
CA VAL A 116 -25.34 8.38 16.07
C VAL A 116 -24.12 8.05 16.91
N GLN A 117 -23.94 6.78 17.23
CA GLN A 117 -22.74 6.28 17.91
C GLN A 117 -21.93 5.37 16.99
N TYR A 118 -20.60 5.49 17.09
CA TYR A 118 -19.65 4.72 16.29
C TYR A 118 -19.05 3.56 17.08
N GLN A 119 -19.48 2.34 16.76
CA GLN A 119 -18.97 1.11 17.40
C GLN A 119 -18.19 0.24 16.40
N PRO A 120 -17.17 -0.52 16.85
CA PRO A 120 -16.42 -1.40 15.96
C PRO A 120 -17.27 -2.57 15.46
N LEU A 121 -16.98 -3.01 14.24
CA LEU A 121 -17.67 -4.09 13.57
C LEU A 121 -17.17 -5.47 14.04
N GLY A 122 -15.85 -5.66 14.10
CA GLY A 122 -15.21 -6.96 14.36
C GLY A 122 -13.94 -7.18 13.56
N PRO A 123 -13.58 -8.43 13.26
CA PRO A 123 -12.49 -8.76 12.34
C PRO A 123 -12.70 -8.16 10.94
N VAL A 124 -11.72 -7.39 10.46
CA VAL A 124 -11.70 -6.80 9.12
C VAL A 124 -10.55 -7.40 8.32
N LEU A 125 -10.88 -7.93 7.13
CA LEU A 125 -9.88 -8.47 6.21
C LEU A 125 -9.31 -7.35 5.32
N ALA A 126 -8.01 -7.15 5.40
CA ALA A 126 -7.25 -6.22 4.59
C ALA A 126 -6.42 -6.96 3.53
N ILE A 127 -6.68 -6.67 2.26
CA ILE A 127 -5.96 -7.23 1.11
C ILE A 127 -5.10 -6.14 0.51
N MET A 128 -3.78 -6.22 0.71
CA MET A 128 -2.86 -5.10 0.47
C MET A 128 -1.81 -5.38 -0.62
N PRO A 129 -1.43 -4.37 -1.42
CA PRO A 129 -0.51 -4.51 -2.55
C PRO A 129 0.95 -4.28 -2.12
N TRP A 130 1.89 -4.69 -2.96
CA TRP A 130 3.33 -4.60 -2.68
C TRP A 130 3.95 -3.21 -2.84
N ASN A 131 3.27 -2.26 -3.50
CA ASN A 131 3.93 -1.01 -3.95
C ASN A 131 4.23 -0.02 -2.82
N PHE A 132 3.46 -0.07 -1.74
CA PHE A 132 3.70 0.65 -0.49
C PHE A 132 3.36 -0.32 0.65
N PRO A 133 4.22 -1.31 0.89
CA PRO A 133 3.86 -2.49 1.67
C PRO A 133 3.60 -2.16 3.15
N PHE A 134 4.19 -1.10 3.69
CA PHE A 134 3.89 -0.64 5.05
C PHE A 134 2.73 0.36 5.04
N TRP A 135 2.81 1.41 4.21
CA TRP A 135 1.84 2.50 4.25
C TRP A 135 0.43 2.05 3.93
N GLN A 136 0.23 1.10 3.00
CA GLN A 136 -1.11 0.60 2.70
C GLN A 136 -1.73 -0.14 3.89
N VAL A 137 -0.91 -0.90 4.61
CA VAL A 137 -1.35 -1.62 5.81
C VAL A 137 -1.65 -0.63 6.93
N PHE A 138 -0.76 0.31 7.23
CA PHE A 138 -0.98 1.29 8.32
C PHE A 138 -2.09 2.29 8.02
N ARG A 139 -2.33 2.64 6.75
CA ARG A 139 -3.49 3.45 6.31
C ARG A 139 -4.82 2.79 6.70
N PHE A 140 -4.88 1.46 6.70
CA PHE A 140 -6.03 0.70 7.20
C PHE A 140 -5.95 0.45 8.71
N ALA A 141 -4.82 -0.05 9.20
CA ALA A 141 -4.69 -0.60 10.54
C ALA A 141 -4.81 0.48 11.62
N ALA A 142 -4.18 1.65 11.44
CA ALA A 142 -4.24 2.73 12.43
C ALA A 142 -5.69 3.16 12.75
N PRO A 143 -6.55 3.54 11.77
CA PRO A 143 -7.94 3.86 12.07
C PRO A 143 -8.75 2.66 12.54
N ALA A 144 -8.56 1.48 11.92
CA ALA A 144 -9.38 0.32 12.23
C ALA A 144 -9.17 -0.18 13.67
N LEU A 145 -7.91 -0.25 14.11
CA LEU A 145 -7.54 -0.67 15.46
C LEU A 145 -7.93 0.39 16.49
N PHE A 146 -7.73 1.69 16.21
CA PHE A 146 -8.21 2.74 17.11
C PHE A 146 -9.73 2.65 17.34
N ALA A 147 -10.50 2.41 16.27
CA ALA A 147 -11.95 2.21 16.37
C ALA A 147 -12.35 0.95 17.15
N GLY A 148 -11.42 0.03 17.46
CA GLY A 148 -11.65 -1.18 18.24
C GLY A 148 -11.94 -2.43 17.41
N ASN A 149 -11.70 -2.37 16.09
CA ASN A 149 -11.71 -3.57 15.24
C ASN A 149 -10.41 -4.37 15.44
N VAL A 150 -10.37 -5.57 14.86
CA VAL A 150 -9.14 -6.36 14.72
C VAL A 150 -8.83 -6.60 13.25
N GLY A 151 -7.55 -6.69 12.89
CA GLY A 151 -7.08 -6.77 11.51
C GLY A 151 -6.60 -8.16 11.11
N LEU A 152 -7.03 -8.63 9.93
CA LEU A 152 -6.48 -9.79 9.25
C LEU A 152 -5.82 -9.33 7.94
N LEU A 153 -4.51 -9.46 7.81
CA LEU A 153 -3.77 -8.99 6.64
C LEU A 153 -3.47 -10.15 5.67
N LYS A 154 -4.04 -10.11 4.47
CA LYS A 154 -3.52 -10.85 3.31
C LYS A 154 -2.69 -9.88 2.47
N HIS A 155 -1.37 -10.01 2.51
CA HIS A 155 -0.49 -9.14 1.74
C HIS A 155 -0.20 -9.69 0.33
N ALA A 156 0.58 -8.94 -0.47
CA ALA A 156 1.04 -9.40 -1.76
C ALA A 156 2.13 -10.47 -1.57
N SER A 157 2.13 -11.50 -2.43
CA SER A 157 2.96 -12.70 -2.24
C SER A 157 4.46 -12.44 -2.37
N ASN A 158 4.86 -11.29 -2.93
CA ASN A 158 6.25 -10.87 -3.10
C ASN A 158 6.79 -10.00 -1.96
N VAL A 159 5.97 -9.65 -0.95
CA VAL A 159 6.41 -8.89 0.24
C VAL A 159 6.10 -9.59 1.59
N PRO A 160 6.37 -10.90 1.74
CA PRO A 160 6.05 -11.64 2.96
C PRO A 160 6.83 -11.16 4.20
N GLN A 161 8.07 -10.70 4.06
CA GLN A 161 8.83 -10.21 5.21
C GLN A 161 8.27 -8.88 5.72
N CYS A 162 7.84 -7.98 4.84
CA CYS A 162 7.11 -6.77 5.23
C CYS A 162 5.84 -7.14 6.02
N ALA A 163 5.05 -8.10 5.52
CA ALA A 163 3.82 -8.53 6.18
C ALA A 163 4.06 -9.06 7.60
N LEU A 164 5.10 -9.88 7.79
CA LEU A 164 5.46 -10.43 9.09
C LEU A 164 6.05 -9.37 10.03
N ALA A 165 6.89 -8.48 9.51
CA ALA A 165 7.46 -7.38 10.29
C ALA A 165 6.36 -6.45 10.84
N ILE A 166 5.29 -6.21 10.08
CA ILE A 166 4.16 -5.40 10.54
C ILE A 166 3.40 -6.08 11.70
N GLU A 167 3.12 -7.39 11.61
CA GLU A 167 2.53 -8.15 12.74
C GLU A 167 3.44 -8.10 13.97
N GLU A 168 4.76 -8.24 13.79
CA GLU A 168 5.74 -8.13 14.87
C GLU A 168 5.74 -6.74 15.52
N ILE A 169 5.63 -5.65 14.74
CA ILE A 169 5.54 -4.28 15.28
C ILE A 169 4.33 -4.13 16.21
N PHE A 170 3.15 -4.59 15.79
CA PHE A 170 1.96 -4.52 16.63
C PHE A 170 2.12 -5.35 17.91
N CYS A 171 2.66 -6.57 17.81
CA CYS A 171 2.95 -7.40 18.98
C CYS A 171 3.92 -6.72 19.95
N ARG A 172 5.01 -6.13 19.45
CA ARG A 172 6.03 -5.44 20.25
C ARG A 172 5.54 -4.13 20.86
N ALA A 173 4.58 -3.47 20.21
CA ALA A 173 3.91 -2.28 20.75
C ALA A 173 2.94 -2.60 21.91
N GLY A 174 2.66 -3.89 22.17
CA GLY A 174 1.81 -4.33 23.28
C GLY A 174 0.37 -4.67 22.88
N PHE A 175 0.06 -4.77 21.59
CA PHE A 175 -1.24 -5.29 21.16
C PHE A 175 -1.39 -6.76 21.54
N ASP A 176 -2.55 -7.12 22.10
CA ASP A 176 -2.87 -8.51 22.43
C ASP A 176 -2.83 -9.42 21.18
N ASP A 177 -2.46 -10.69 21.41
CA ASP A 177 -2.47 -11.73 20.38
C ASP A 177 -3.84 -11.80 19.68
N GLY A 178 -3.82 -11.73 18.35
CA GLY A 178 -5.03 -11.75 17.52
C GLY A 178 -5.62 -10.40 17.14
N VAL A 179 -5.17 -9.28 17.74
CA VAL A 179 -5.68 -7.95 17.37
C VAL A 179 -5.25 -7.54 15.97
N PHE A 180 -4.04 -7.92 15.55
CA PHE A 180 -3.58 -7.83 14.17
C PHE A 180 -2.82 -9.09 13.80
N GLN A 181 -3.16 -9.72 12.68
CA GLN A 181 -2.53 -10.97 12.25
C GLN A 181 -2.25 -10.95 10.75
N THR A 182 -1.06 -11.38 10.34
CA THR A 182 -0.75 -11.67 8.94
C THR A 182 -1.23 -13.07 8.56
N LEU A 183 -1.77 -13.19 7.35
CA LEU A 183 -2.22 -14.42 6.72
C LEU A 183 -1.37 -14.64 5.47
N LEU A 184 -0.35 -15.50 5.59
CA LEU A 184 0.43 -15.96 4.45
C LEU A 184 -0.40 -17.01 3.69
N ILE A 185 -1.32 -16.55 2.84
CA ILE A 185 -2.25 -17.42 2.12
C ILE A 185 -2.25 -17.11 0.63
N GLU A 186 -2.67 -18.10 -0.16
CA GLU A 186 -2.83 -17.95 -1.60
C GLU A 186 -4.10 -17.14 -1.94
N PRO A 187 -4.12 -16.44 -3.09
CA PRO A 187 -5.30 -15.68 -3.55
C PRO A 187 -6.60 -16.49 -3.54
N GLU A 188 -6.54 -17.78 -3.84
CA GLU A 188 -7.68 -18.70 -3.93
C GLU A 188 -8.33 -18.94 -2.56
N GLN A 189 -7.57 -18.83 -1.48
CA GLN A 189 -8.07 -18.99 -0.11
C GLN A 189 -8.79 -17.73 0.41
N VAL A 190 -8.59 -16.57 -0.23
CA VAL A 190 -9.21 -15.28 0.20
C VAL A 190 -10.73 -15.37 0.21
N LYS A 191 -11.33 -16.05 -0.77
CA LYS A 191 -12.80 -16.22 -0.83
C LYS A 191 -13.34 -16.86 0.46
N LYS A 192 -12.64 -17.87 1.01
CA LYS A 192 -13.04 -18.56 2.25
C LYS A 192 -13.07 -17.59 3.43
N LEU A 193 -12.11 -16.66 3.52
CA LEU A 193 -12.11 -15.63 4.55
C LEU A 193 -13.28 -14.64 4.39
N ILE A 194 -13.57 -14.24 3.15
CA ILE A 194 -14.65 -13.28 2.90
C ILE A 194 -16.01 -13.87 3.26
N VAL A 195 -16.25 -15.17 3.02
CA VAL A 195 -17.53 -15.81 3.37
C VAL A 195 -17.64 -16.15 4.86
N ASP A 196 -16.54 -16.22 5.59
CA ASP A 196 -16.56 -16.57 7.02
C ASP A 196 -17.36 -15.56 7.85
N PRO A 197 -18.36 -15.99 8.64
CA PRO A 197 -19.27 -15.09 9.36
C PRO A 197 -18.56 -14.23 10.43
N ARG A 198 -17.34 -14.58 10.86
CA ARG A 198 -16.56 -13.79 11.81
C ARG A 198 -15.95 -12.56 11.15
N VAL A 199 -15.60 -12.62 9.86
CA VAL A 199 -15.11 -11.46 9.10
C VAL A 199 -16.28 -10.55 8.76
N LYS A 200 -16.21 -9.28 9.20
CA LYS A 200 -17.33 -8.33 9.14
C LYS A 200 -17.23 -7.31 8.02
N ALA A 201 -16.02 -7.02 7.56
CA ALA A 201 -15.77 -6.11 6.46
C ALA A 201 -14.48 -6.47 5.74
N VAL A 202 -14.33 -5.90 4.55
CA VAL A 202 -13.16 -6.07 3.69
C VAL A 202 -12.66 -4.73 3.21
N THR A 203 -11.35 -4.58 3.13
CA THR A 203 -10.71 -3.50 2.38
C THR A 203 -9.68 -4.10 1.42
N LEU A 204 -9.66 -3.59 0.18
CA LEU A 204 -8.68 -3.98 -0.81
C LEU A 204 -8.03 -2.74 -1.40
N THR A 205 -6.70 -2.74 -1.43
CA THR A 205 -5.95 -1.88 -2.35
C THR A 205 -5.25 -2.74 -3.40
N GLY A 206 -5.43 -2.46 -4.69
CA GLY A 206 -4.87 -3.33 -5.73
C GLY A 206 -5.41 -3.07 -7.13
N SER A 207 -5.46 -4.12 -7.96
CA SER A 207 -5.94 -4.04 -9.34
C SER A 207 -7.46 -4.18 -9.45
N ASP A 208 -8.03 -3.68 -10.55
CA ASP A 208 -9.47 -3.77 -10.84
C ASP A 208 -9.98 -5.21 -10.85
N LYS A 209 -9.18 -6.15 -11.39
CA LYS A 209 -9.51 -7.57 -11.40
C LYS A 209 -9.64 -8.14 -9.98
N ALA A 210 -8.69 -7.80 -9.11
CA ALA A 210 -8.72 -8.25 -7.72
C ALA A 210 -9.87 -7.59 -6.95
N GLY A 211 -10.05 -6.28 -7.12
CA GLY A 211 -11.13 -5.52 -6.52
C GLY A 211 -12.51 -6.03 -6.91
N SER A 212 -12.74 -6.30 -8.20
CA SER A 212 -14.00 -6.84 -8.71
C SER A 212 -14.33 -8.21 -8.09
N ALA A 213 -13.37 -9.12 -8.03
CA ALA A 213 -13.58 -10.45 -7.44
C ALA A 213 -13.90 -10.39 -5.93
N VAL A 214 -13.17 -9.55 -5.21
CA VAL A 214 -13.34 -9.34 -3.76
C VAL A 214 -14.68 -8.67 -3.44
N ALA A 215 -15.01 -7.59 -4.16
CA ALA A 215 -16.25 -6.86 -3.96
C ALA A 215 -17.49 -7.72 -4.30
N SER A 216 -17.43 -8.49 -5.38
CA SER A 216 -18.52 -9.41 -5.76
C SER A 216 -18.76 -10.46 -4.67
N THR A 217 -17.69 -11.00 -4.10
CA THR A 217 -17.79 -11.97 -2.99
C THR A 217 -18.34 -11.30 -1.73
N ALA A 218 -17.82 -10.13 -1.34
CA ALA A 218 -18.27 -9.41 -0.15
C ALA A 218 -19.74 -8.99 -0.26
N ALA A 219 -20.20 -8.56 -1.44
CA ALA A 219 -21.59 -8.20 -1.69
C ALA A 219 -22.54 -9.41 -1.57
N GLY A 220 -22.12 -10.59 -2.04
CA GLY A 220 -22.88 -11.84 -1.85
C GLY A 220 -23.09 -12.21 -0.38
N GLU A 221 -22.22 -11.74 0.50
CA GLU A 221 -22.25 -11.98 1.95
C GLU A 221 -22.74 -10.77 2.75
N ILE A 222 -23.20 -9.70 2.08
CA ILE A 222 -23.66 -8.44 2.69
C ILE A 222 -22.60 -7.81 3.60
N LYS A 223 -21.33 -7.79 3.15
CA LYS A 223 -20.20 -7.23 3.90
C LYS A 223 -19.76 -5.91 3.28
N LYS A 224 -19.52 -4.91 4.14
CA LYS A 224 -18.98 -3.62 3.72
C LYS A 224 -17.61 -3.82 3.08
N SER A 225 -17.41 -3.26 1.89
CA SER A 225 -16.15 -3.26 1.18
C SER A 225 -15.68 -1.85 0.85
N VAL A 226 -14.38 -1.57 1.03
CA VAL A 226 -13.71 -0.39 0.49
C VAL A 226 -12.69 -0.84 -0.55
N LEU A 227 -12.71 -0.21 -1.72
CA LEU A 227 -11.84 -0.55 -2.86
C LEU A 227 -10.99 0.65 -3.25
N GLU A 228 -9.69 0.46 -3.24
CA GLU A 228 -8.69 1.44 -3.67
C GLU A 228 -7.94 0.84 -4.85
N LEU A 229 -8.30 1.25 -6.07
CA LEU A 229 -7.87 0.57 -7.28
C LEU A 229 -6.76 1.32 -8.03
N GLY A 230 -6.57 0.99 -9.31
CA GLY A 230 -5.66 1.71 -10.19
C GLY A 230 -6.13 3.13 -10.48
N GLY A 231 -5.24 3.92 -11.06
CA GLY A 231 -5.52 5.29 -11.49
C GLY A 231 -4.66 5.66 -12.69
N SER A 232 -5.19 6.53 -13.55
CA SER A 232 -4.46 7.11 -14.69
C SER A 232 -4.56 8.63 -14.61
N ASP A 233 -3.98 9.19 -13.55
CA ASP A 233 -4.15 10.59 -13.17
C ASP A 233 -3.65 11.54 -14.26
N GLY A 234 -4.43 12.60 -14.50
CA GLY A 234 -4.09 13.68 -15.41
C GLY A 234 -3.22 14.72 -14.69
N PHE A 235 -2.13 15.13 -15.33
CA PHE A 235 -1.26 16.21 -14.86
C PHE A 235 -1.38 17.38 -15.85
N ILE A 236 -2.14 18.40 -15.46
CA ILE A 236 -2.50 19.53 -16.34
C ILE A 236 -1.59 20.72 -16.06
N VAL A 237 -0.93 21.25 -17.08
CA VAL A 237 -0.07 22.44 -16.98
C VAL A 237 -0.60 23.53 -17.90
N MET A 238 -1.01 24.64 -17.29
CA MET A 238 -1.54 25.82 -17.98
C MET A 238 -0.45 26.87 -18.18
N PRO A 239 -0.60 27.82 -19.13
CA PRO A 239 0.45 28.79 -19.44
C PRO A 239 0.85 29.70 -18.27
N SER A 240 -0.03 29.89 -17.29
CA SER A 240 0.22 30.69 -16.08
C SER A 240 0.86 29.89 -14.94
N ALA A 241 1.15 28.60 -15.14
CA ALA A 241 1.80 27.79 -14.12
C ALA A 241 3.24 28.26 -13.89
N ASP A 242 3.73 28.09 -12.67
CA ASP A 242 5.17 28.14 -12.39
C ASP A 242 5.83 26.99 -13.16
N PHE A 243 6.52 27.34 -14.25
CA PHE A 243 7.02 26.37 -15.22
C PHE A 243 8.02 25.40 -14.59
N GLU A 244 9.01 25.90 -13.86
CA GLU A 244 10.06 25.06 -13.26
C GLU A 244 9.51 24.18 -12.14
N ARG A 245 8.62 24.73 -11.31
CA ARG A 245 7.96 23.94 -10.27
C ARG A 245 7.06 22.87 -10.88
N ALA A 246 6.31 23.19 -11.94
CA ALA A 246 5.46 22.23 -12.64
C ALA A 246 6.30 21.09 -13.24
N LEU A 247 7.40 21.43 -13.90
CA LEU A 247 8.29 20.46 -14.56
C LEU A 247 9.00 19.54 -13.56
N SER A 248 9.58 20.09 -12.50
CA SER A 248 10.19 19.30 -11.42
C SER A 248 9.17 18.39 -10.72
N THR A 249 7.95 18.89 -10.49
CA THR A 249 6.86 18.09 -9.92
C THR A 249 6.42 17.00 -10.88
N ALA A 250 6.35 17.27 -12.19
CA ALA A 250 5.96 16.31 -13.21
C ALA A 250 6.90 15.09 -13.24
N VAL A 251 8.21 15.33 -13.26
CA VAL A 251 9.22 14.26 -13.22
C VAL A 251 9.04 13.44 -11.95
N LYS A 252 9.06 14.08 -10.77
CA LYS A 252 8.91 13.40 -9.47
C LYS A 252 7.59 12.62 -9.37
N ALA A 253 6.48 13.20 -9.82
CA ALA A 253 5.16 12.57 -9.75
C ALA A 253 5.04 11.37 -10.70
N ARG A 254 5.76 11.37 -11.83
CA ARG A 254 5.82 10.21 -12.72
C ARG A 254 6.69 9.11 -12.18
N THR A 255 7.81 9.46 -11.56
CA THR A 255 8.87 8.52 -11.18
C THR A 255 8.82 8.07 -9.73
N ILE A 256 7.92 8.63 -8.91
CA ILE A 256 7.69 8.16 -7.54
C ILE A 256 7.56 6.64 -7.51
N ASN A 257 8.42 5.97 -6.74
CA ASN A 257 8.49 4.52 -6.66
C ASN A 257 8.67 3.81 -8.02
N THR A 258 9.54 4.34 -8.90
CA THR A 258 9.70 3.86 -10.29
C THR A 258 8.37 3.89 -11.07
N GLY A 259 7.52 4.87 -10.77
CA GLY A 259 6.18 5.02 -11.35
C GLY A 259 5.14 3.99 -10.87
N GLN A 260 5.48 3.13 -9.90
CA GLN A 260 4.61 2.08 -9.35
C GLN A 260 3.69 2.65 -8.26
N SER A 261 2.91 3.68 -8.62
CA SER A 261 1.97 4.35 -7.71
C SER A 261 0.61 4.57 -8.40
N CYS A 262 -0.48 4.28 -7.67
CA CYS A 262 -1.84 4.50 -8.17
C CYS A 262 -2.08 5.97 -8.52
N ILE A 263 -1.46 6.89 -7.77
CA ILE A 263 -1.54 8.35 -7.95
C ILE A 263 -0.35 8.96 -8.70
N ALA A 264 0.51 8.15 -9.35
CA ALA A 264 1.55 8.70 -10.22
C ALA A 264 0.91 9.52 -11.36
N ALA A 265 1.57 10.60 -11.77
CA ALA A 265 1.18 11.36 -12.97
C ALA A 265 1.36 10.47 -14.21
N LYS A 266 0.26 10.11 -14.90
CA LYS A 266 0.32 9.16 -16.04
C LYS A 266 -0.04 9.79 -17.37
N ARG A 267 -0.85 10.85 -17.36
CA ARG A 267 -1.27 11.57 -18.58
C ARG A 267 -0.95 13.04 -18.44
N PHE A 268 0.12 13.48 -19.08
CA PHE A 268 0.50 14.90 -19.11
C PHE A 268 -0.33 15.64 -20.16
N MET A 269 -1.04 16.67 -19.72
CA MET A 269 -1.88 17.53 -20.56
C MET A 269 -1.33 18.94 -20.48
N ILE A 270 -0.55 19.31 -21.48
CA ILE A 270 0.21 20.55 -21.50
C ILE A 270 -0.47 21.51 -22.46
N ALA A 271 -0.69 22.75 -22.02
CA ALA A 271 -1.26 23.79 -22.87
C ALA A 271 -0.34 24.07 -24.07
N ASP A 272 -0.94 24.26 -25.24
CA ASP A 272 -0.27 24.40 -26.53
C ASP A 272 0.86 25.45 -26.51
N GLN A 273 0.63 26.59 -25.82
CA GLN A 273 1.57 27.71 -25.76
C GLN A 273 2.91 27.37 -25.09
N ILE A 274 2.98 26.32 -24.27
CA ILE A 274 4.18 25.91 -23.54
C ILE A 274 4.58 24.47 -23.87
N TYR A 275 3.91 23.82 -24.84
CA TYR A 275 4.01 22.38 -25.08
C TYR A 275 5.43 21.96 -25.45
N ASP A 276 6.01 22.58 -26.48
CA ASP A 276 7.31 22.17 -27.01
C ASP A 276 8.42 22.34 -25.98
N GLU A 277 8.46 23.49 -25.31
CA GLU A 277 9.46 23.77 -24.27
C GLU A 277 9.33 22.81 -23.08
N PHE A 278 8.09 22.56 -22.61
CA PHE A 278 7.86 21.61 -21.52
C PHE A 278 8.26 20.19 -21.91
N LEU A 279 7.90 19.76 -23.12
CA LEU A 279 8.20 18.41 -23.62
C LEU A 279 9.70 18.18 -23.70
N ASP A 280 10.43 19.11 -24.32
CA ASP A 280 11.88 19.00 -24.50
C ASP A 280 12.61 18.92 -23.15
N GLN A 281 12.26 19.79 -22.21
CA GLN A 281 12.88 19.76 -20.89
C GLN A 281 12.45 18.56 -20.05
N PHE A 282 11.20 18.10 -20.17
CA PHE A 282 10.73 16.89 -19.48
C PHE A 282 11.48 15.66 -19.98
N VAL A 283 11.61 15.49 -21.30
CA VAL A 283 12.37 14.40 -21.91
C VAL A 283 13.84 14.44 -21.49
N ALA A 284 14.46 15.62 -21.49
CA ALA A 284 15.83 15.78 -21.05
C ALA A 284 16.03 15.37 -19.58
N ARG A 285 15.12 15.76 -18.68
CA ARG A 285 15.18 15.38 -17.25
C ARG A 285 14.93 13.90 -17.04
N MET A 286 13.96 13.30 -17.74
CA MET A 286 13.69 11.86 -17.66
C MET A 286 14.90 11.03 -18.10
N ARG A 287 15.59 11.45 -19.16
CA ARG A 287 16.80 10.79 -19.66
C ARG A 287 17.99 10.92 -18.69
N ALA A 288 18.04 11.99 -17.91
CA ALA A 288 19.14 12.25 -16.98
C ALA A 288 19.03 11.48 -15.66
N LEU A 289 17.89 10.83 -15.39
CA LEU A 289 17.67 10.11 -14.13
C LEU A 289 18.65 8.95 -13.97
N LYS A 290 19.29 8.87 -12.80
CA LYS A 290 20.22 7.78 -12.49
C LYS A 290 19.47 6.49 -12.13
N ILE A 291 19.65 5.45 -12.96
CA ILE A 291 19.10 4.11 -12.71
C ILE A 291 20.18 3.26 -12.03
N GLY A 292 19.82 2.46 -11.03
CA GLY A 292 20.82 1.65 -10.32
C GLY A 292 20.30 0.92 -9.09
N ASP A 293 21.25 0.52 -8.24
CA ASP A 293 20.97 -0.15 -6.96
C ASP A 293 20.08 0.77 -6.10
N PRO A 294 18.89 0.32 -5.66
CA PRO A 294 18.02 1.12 -4.81
C PRO A 294 18.60 1.42 -3.42
N MET A 295 19.68 0.76 -3.01
CA MET A 295 20.43 1.08 -1.78
C MET A 295 21.45 2.22 -1.97
N ASP A 296 21.86 2.55 -3.21
CA ASP A 296 22.75 3.68 -3.48
C ASP A 296 21.96 5.00 -3.36
N GLU A 297 22.43 5.90 -2.49
CA GLU A 297 21.81 7.20 -2.22
C GLU A 297 21.65 8.10 -3.45
N THR A 298 22.47 7.88 -4.48
CA THR A 298 22.46 8.65 -5.72
C THR A 298 21.51 8.07 -6.77
N THR A 299 21.00 6.85 -6.59
CA THR A 299 20.03 6.24 -7.51
C THR A 299 18.71 7.01 -7.45
N GLU A 300 18.10 7.26 -8.60
CA GLU A 300 16.81 7.94 -8.75
C GLU A 300 15.71 7.01 -9.28
N ILE A 301 16.08 5.89 -9.89
CA ILE A 301 15.18 4.88 -10.42
C ILE A 301 15.69 3.49 -10.03
N GLY A 302 14.92 2.79 -9.20
CA GLY A 302 15.17 1.39 -8.83
C GLY A 302 14.50 0.42 -9.81
N PRO A 303 14.62 -0.90 -9.61
CA PRO A 303 13.96 -1.87 -10.46
C PRO A 303 12.44 -1.87 -10.27
N LEU A 304 11.72 -2.46 -11.21
CA LEU A 304 10.31 -2.83 -11.06
C LEU A 304 10.20 -4.03 -10.11
N ALA A 305 9.09 -4.13 -9.38
CA ALA A 305 9.01 -5.07 -8.26
C ALA A 305 8.97 -6.56 -8.67
N THR A 306 8.54 -6.89 -9.88
CA THR A 306 8.46 -8.29 -10.36
C THR A 306 8.66 -8.38 -11.88
N GLU A 307 9.14 -9.54 -12.36
CA GLU A 307 9.32 -9.80 -13.80
C GLU A 307 8.02 -9.60 -14.58
N GLN A 308 6.88 -9.98 -14.00
CA GLN A 308 5.59 -9.78 -14.65
C GLN A 308 5.30 -8.30 -14.89
N ILE A 309 5.63 -7.41 -13.94
CA ILE A 309 5.43 -5.97 -14.09
C ILE A 309 6.35 -5.41 -15.18
N LEU A 310 7.61 -5.86 -15.22
CA LEU A 310 8.56 -5.49 -16.27
C LEU A 310 8.04 -5.90 -17.66
N GLN A 311 7.56 -7.14 -17.78
CA GLN A 311 6.96 -7.65 -19.00
C GLN A 311 5.73 -6.85 -19.42
N ASP A 312 4.80 -6.60 -18.49
CA ASP A 312 3.56 -5.89 -18.74
C ASP A 312 3.81 -4.45 -19.21
N VAL A 313 4.73 -3.72 -18.56
CA VAL A 313 5.12 -2.36 -18.96
C VAL A 313 5.76 -2.36 -20.35
N HIS A 314 6.67 -3.29 -20.62
CA HIS A 314 7.29 -3.40 -21.93
C HIS A 314 6.25 -3.64 -23.03
N ASP A 315 5.34 -4.60 -22.80
CA ASP A 315 4.29 -4.93 -23.77
C ASP A 315 3.34 -3.75 -24.01
N GLN A 316 3.01 -2.99 -22.96
CA GLN A 316 2.22 -1.76 -23.09
C GLN A 316 2.93 -0.72 -23.96
N VAL A 317 4.23 -0.48 -23.73
CA VAL A 317 5.02 0.48 -24.52
C VAL A 317 5.12 0.04 -25.97
N GLN A 318 5.46 -1.21 -26.25
CA GLN A 318 5.60 -1.74 -27.61
C GLN A 318 4.27 -1.69 -28.38
N LYS A 319 3.16 -2.09 -27.74
CA LYS A 319 1.82 -1.98 -28.35
C LYS A 319 1.46 -0.52 -28.67
N THR A 320 1.82 0.41 -27.80
CA THR A 320 1.52 1.83 -27.97
C THR A 320 2.32 2.46 -29.11
N ILE A 321 3.60 2.09 -29.25
CA ILE A 321 4.44 2.49 -30.39
C ILE A 321 3.89 1.90 -31.70
N ALA A 322 3.54 0.61 -31.71
CA ALA A 322 2.96 -0.05 -32.87
C ALA A 322 1.62 0.57 -33.32
N ALA A 323 0.89 1.19 -32.39
CA ALA A 323 -0.34 1.94 -32.67
C ALA A 323 -0.12 3.38 -33.16
N GLY A 324 1.14 3.85 -33.24
CA GLY A 324 1.50 5.15 -33.81
C GLY A 324 2.00 6.21 -32.81
N ALA A 325 2.18 5.86 -31.53
CA ALA A 325 2.80 6.77 -30.58
C ALA A 325 4.30 6.97 -30.89
N LYS A 326 4.82 8.17 -30.60
CA LYS A 326 6.25 8.49 -30.76
C LYS A 326 7.01 8.18 -29.47
N LEU A 327 8.10 7.43 -29.58
CA LEU A 327 9.05 7.21 -28.49
C LEU A 327 10.05 8.37 -28.43
N LEU A 328 10.07 9.12 -27.33
CA LEU A 328 10.94 10.31 -27.16
C LEU A 328 12.20 10.03 -26.31
N THR A 329 12.13 9.04 -25.41
CA THR A 329 13.26 8.56 -24.60
C THR A 329 12.94 7.18 -24.04
N GLY A 330 13.99 6.43 -23.65
CA GLY A 330 13.88 5.14 -22.98
C GLY A 330 13.06 4.10 -23.74
N GLY A 331 12.15 3.42 -23.04
CA GLY A 331 11.22 2.46 -23.64
C GLY A 331 11.76 1.05 -23.83
N ASN A 332 12.92 0.74 -23.23
CA ASN A 332 13.53 -0.59 -23.30
C ASN A 332 13.75 -1.18 -21.90
N ARG A 333 13.87 -2.50 -21.86
CA ARG A 333 14.41 -3.20 -20.70
C ARG A 333 15.92 -3.01 -20.67
N ILE A 334 16.47 -2.84 -19.50
CA ILE A 334 17.92 -2.80 -19.34
C ILE A 334 18.43 -4.23 -19.24
N HIS A 335 19.37 -4.60 -20.12
CA HIS A 335 19.99 -5.92 -20.08
C HIS A 335 20.93 -6.04 -18.87
N GLY A 336 20.81 -7.13 -18.12
CA GLY A 336 21.65 -7.40 -16.96
C GLY A 336 20.89 -8.11 -15.85
N ALA A 337 21.46 -8.10 -14.65
CA ALA A 337 20.76 -8.53 -13.45
C ALA A 337 19.71 -7.48 -13.03
N GLY A 338 18.57 -7.96 -12.54
CA GLY A 338 17.51 -7.11 -12.02
C GLY A 338 16.46 -6.68 -13.04
N LEU A 339 15.41 -6.05 -12.53
CA LEU A 339 14.16 -5.80 -13.25
C LEU A 339 14.02 -4.34 -13.69
N PHE A 340 15.01 -3.81 -14.40
CA PHE A 340 15.10 -2.40 -14.73
C PHE A 340 14.45 -2.04 -16.08
N TYR A 341 13.80 -0.89 -16.12
CA TYR A 341 13.17 -0.33 -17.32
C TYR A 341 13.56 1.14 -17.50
N GLU A 342 13.90 1.53 -18.73
CA GLU A 342 14.31 2.89 -19.05
C GLU A 342 13.13 3.89 -18.96
N PRO A 343 13.27 5.01 -18.24
CA PRO A 343 12.24 6.06 -18.10
C PRO A 343 11.79 6.72 -19.40
#